data_AF-A0ABD5T0X6-F1
#
_entry.id   AF-A0ABD5T0X6-F1
#
_cell.length_a   1.000
_cell.length_b   1.000
_cell.length_c   1.000
_cell.angle_alpha   90.00
_cell.angle_beta   90.00
_cell.angle_gamma   90.00
#
_symmetry.space_group_name_H-M   'P 1'
#
loop_
_entity.id
_entity.type
_entity.pdbx_description
1 polymer ?
#
loop_
_entity_poly.entity_id
_entity_poly.type
_entity_poly.pdbx_seq_one_letter_code
_entity_poly.pdbx_strand_id
1 'polypeptide(L)'
;MAPRRRTVLAAVSTATATAAAGCTDLLGIGADDETDGSTSADGVATAFVDDLANGRFEQASERFAENERDRYGDPGRLERVWLAFETVGGAFEEVVDTKVATTGNQGEMVTVTLAFDRGDHDCGVIVDQQSRVRNCGIADEYERPAYVDPNAFGEKDVSLSVPDCSLSGTVATPADGEGVPGVVLVHDDGPMTADTPRGATRTFADLAEGLATRGVASLRYDKRDTACEVALDEYTLDRVTVDDAAVAIERLRAVDG
;
A
#
# COMPACT_ATOMS: atom_id res chain seq x y z
N MET A 1 0.09 -42.52 10.91
CA MET A 1 -0.25 -41.95 9.58
C MET A 1 0.94 -41.12 9.15
N ALA A 2 1.76 -41.65 8.23
CA ALA A 2 3.08 -41.10 7.89
C ALA A 2 2.96 -39.89 6.94
N PRO A 3 3.88 -38.91 6.98
CA PRO A 3 3.85 -37.78 6.05
C PRO A 3 4.46 -38.20 4.71
N ARG A 4 3.72 -37.97 3.63
CA ARG A 4 4.20 -38.14 2.24
C ARG A 4 5.12 -36.96 1.91
N ARG A 5 6.42 -37.24 1.77
CA ARG A 5 7.38 -36.35 1.09
C ARG A 5 7.05 -36.35 -0.40
N ARG A 6 6.81 -35.17 -0.98
CA ARG A 6 6.74 -34.98 -2.44
C ARG A 6 8.08 -34.44 -2.92
N THR A 7 8.71 -35.22 -3.79
CA THR A 7 9.96 -34.94 -4.48
C THR A 7 9.68 -34.05 -5.68
N VAL A 8 10.33 -32.90 -5.77
CA VAL A 8 10.33 -32.06 -6.98
C VAL A 8 11.36 -32.63 -7.95
N LEU A 9 10.91 -33.05 -9.13
CA LEU A 9 11.78 -33.48 -10.23
C LEU A 9 12.29 -32.25 -10.97
N ALA A 10 13.61 -32.02 -10.91
CA ALA A 10 14.31 -31.16 -11.85
C ALA A 10 14.46 -31.87 -13.20
N ALA A 11 13.86 -31.31 -14.25
CA ALA A 11 14.09 -31.75 -15.62
C ALA A 11 15.37 -31.06 -16.15
N VAL A 12 16.45 -31.83 -16.26
CA VAL A 12 17.68 -31.42 -16.95
C VAL A 12 17.55 -31.79 -18.43
N SER A 13 17.38 -30.81 -19.31
CA SER A 13 17.51 -31.01 -20.75
C SER A 13 18.98 -30.90 -21.15
N THR A 14 19.63 -32.04 -21.38
CA THR A 14 20.92 -32.10 -22.07
C THR A 14 20.69 -32.01 -23.58
N ALA A 15 21.12 -30.92 -24.20
CA ALA A 15 21.30 -30.84 -25.65
C ALA A 15 22.77 -31.08 -26.00
N THR A 16 23.06 -32.24 -26.59
CA THR A 16 24.31 -32.53 -27.28
C THR A 16 24.30 -31.89 -28.66
N ALA A 17 25.27 -31.04 -28.99
CA ALA A 17 25.51 -30.57 -30.35
C ALA A 17 26.90 -30.99 -30.83
N THR A 18 26.90 -31.88 -31.83
CA THR A 18 28.04 -32.35 -32.62
C THR A 18 28.66 -31.22 -33.45
N ALA A 19 29.99 -31.14 -33.44
CA ALA A 19 30.76 -30.28 -34.32
C ALA A 19 30.81 -30.84 -35.76
N ALA A 20 30.56 -29.98 -36.76
CA ALA A 20 31.00 -30.18 -38.13
C ALA A 20 31.34 -28.82 -38.75
N ALA A 21 32.57 -28.70 -39.24
CA ALA A 21 33.10 -27.53 -39.92
C ALA A 21 32.67 -27.49 -41.39
N GLY A 22 32.43 -26.28 -41.92
CA GLY A 22 32.26 -26.03 -43.35
C GLY A 22 31.82 -24.60 -43.65
N CYS A 23 32.74 -23.77 -44.14
CA CYS A 23 32.53 -22.38 -44.57
C CYS A 23 31.51 -22.28 -45.71
N THR A 24 30.70 -21.21 -45.76
CA THR A 24 30.69 -20.13 -46.79
C THR A 24 29.54 -19.14 -46.49
N ASP A 25 29.85 -17.84 -46.48
CA ASP A 25 28.98 -16.67 -46.31
C ASP A 25 27.66 -16.67 -47.09
N LEU A 26 26.58 -16.13 -46.48
CA LEU A 26 25.72 -15.09 -47.08
C LEU A 26 24.55 -14.70 -46.16
N LEU A 27 24.66 -13.49 -45.58
CA LEU A 27 23.58 -12.58 -45.19
C LEU A 27 22.40 -13.15 -44.38
N GLY A 28 22.56 -13.08 -43.07
CA GLY A 28 21.47 -13.09 -42.10
C GLY A 28 22.03 -12.68 -40.76
N ILE A 29 22.02 -11.38 -40.48
CA ILE A 29 22.24 -10.85 -39.13
C ILE A 29 21.03 -11.31 -38.31
N GLY A 30 21.09 -12.55 -37.83
CA GLY A 30 20.39 -12.92 -36.62
C GLY A 30 21.11 -12.18 -35.51
N ALA A 31 20.45 -11.17 -34.96
CA ALA A 31 20.83 -10.66 -33.67
C ALA A 31 20.81 -11.87 -32.73
N ASP A 32 22.00 -12.32 -32.35
CA ASP A 32 22.17 -12.96 -31.05
C ASP A 32 21.58 -11.94 -30.06
N ASP A 33 20.40 -12.23 -29.52
CA ASP A 33 19.93 -11.61 -28.29
C ASP A 33 20.95 -12.07 -27.23
N GLU A 34 22.07 -11.36 -27.17
CA GLU A 34 22.79 -11.19 -25.93
C GLU A 34 21.76 -10.63 -24.96
N THR A 35 21.17 -11.52 -24.15
CA THR A 35 20.46 -11.15 -22.93
C THR A 35 21.39 -10.24 -22.15
N ASP A 36 21.14 -8.96 -22.30
CA ASP A 36 21.79 -7.87 -21.61
C ASP A 36 21.77 -8.22 -20.11
N GLY A 37 22.94 -8.21 -19.48
CA GLY A 37 23.12 -8.54 -18.06
C GLY A 37 22.47 -7.52 -17.10
N SER A 38 21.56 -6.70 -17.61
CA SER A 38 20.65 -5.85 -16.85
C SER A 38 19.58 -6.72 -16.20
N THR A 39 19.60 -6.79 -14.87
CA THR A 39 18.49 -7.43 -14.14
C THR A 39 17.25 -6.57 -14.33
N SER A 40 16.25 -7.09 -15.03
CA SER A 40 14.97 -6.44 -15.25
C SER A 40 14.28 -6.13 -13.91
N ALA A 41 13.46 -5.07 -13.87
CA ALA A 41 12.84 -4.60 -12.62
C ALA A 41 11.99 -5.68 -11.94
N ASP A 42 11.26 -6.48 -12.72
CA ASP A 42 10.52 -7.66 -12.26
C ASP A 42 11.43 -8.71 -11.61
N GLY A 43 12.62 -8.95 -12.19
CA GLY A 43 13.64 -9.83 -11.62
C GLY A 43 14.17 -9.31 -10.28
N VAL A 44 14.42 -8.01 -10.15
CA VAL A 44 14.83 -7.37 -8.89
C VAL A 44 13.74 -7.51 -7.84
N ALA A 45 12.48 -7.21 -8.19
CA ALA A 45 11.35 -7.25 -7.28
C ALA A 45 11.04 -8.68 -6.81
N THR A 46 11.07 -9.65 -7.72
CA THR A 46 10.86 -11.07 -7.39
C THR A 46 11.94 -11.59 -6.44
N ALA A 47 13.21 -11.27 -6.72
CA ALA A 47 14.31 -11.68 -5.84
C ALA A 47 14.24 -10.98 -4.47
N PHE A 48 13.77 -9.74 -4.42
CA PHE A 48 13.51 -9.04 -3.16
C PHE A 48 12.39 -9.70 -2.34
N VAL A 49 11.27 -10.06 -2.97
CA VAL A 49 10.17 -10.79 -2.32
C VAL A 49 10.63 -12.17 -1.84
N ASP A 50 11.44 -12.88 -2.62
CA ASP A 50 12.01 -14.17 -2.20
C ASP A 50 12.88 -14.01 -0.94
N ASP A 51 13.65 -12.92 -0.82
CA ASP A 51 14.38 -12.63 0.41
C ASP A 51 13.44 -12.40 1.61
N LEU A 52 12.33 -11.67 1.42
CA LEU A 52 11.32 -11.48 2.48
C LEU A 52 10.66 -12.80 2.90
N ALA A 53 10.22 -13.60 1.93
CA ALA A 53 9.54 -14.88 2.14
C ALA A 53 10.38 -15.91 2.88
N ASN A 54 11.70 -15.80 2.78
CA ASN A 54 12.64 -16.69 3.46
C ASN A 54 13.26 -16.05 4.72
N GLY A 55 12.73 -14.92 5.20
CA GLY A 55 13.21 -14.25 6.40
C GLY A 55 14.62 -13.66 6.28
N ARG A 56 15.10 -13.43 5.05
CA ARG A 56 16.43 -12.88 4.75
C ARG A 56 16.39 -11.36 4.70
N PHE A 57 15.89 -10.73 5.76
CA PHE A 57 15.60 -9.28 5.78
C PHE A 57 16.86 -8.41 5.62
N GLU A 58 18.01 -8.87 6.10
CA GLU A 58 19.29 -8.18 5.87
C GLU A 58 19.67 -8.18 4.38
N GLN A 59 19.48 -9.31 3.68
CA GLN A 59 19.74 -9.40 2.23
C GLN A 59 18.74 -8.55 1.44
N ALA A 60 17.47 -8.57 1.85
CA ALA A 60 16.45 -7.70 1.27
C ALA A 60 16.81 -6.21 1.44
N SER A 61 17.31 -5.81 2.61
CA SER A 61 17.80 -4.45 2.90
C SER A 61 18.97 -4.04 2.01
N GLU A 62 19.89 -4.96 1.74
CA GLU A 62 21.04 -4.71 0.86
C GLU A 62 20.67 -4.38 -0.59
N ARG A 63 19.45 -4.72 -1.03
CA ARG A 63 18.91 -4.35 -2.35
C ARG A 63 18.44 -2.91 -2.44
N PHE A 64 18.21 -2.24 -1.30
CA PHE A 64 17.73 -0.85 -1.29
C PHE A 64 18.80 0.15 -1.74
N ALA A 65 18.40 1.16 -2.51
CA ALA A 65 19.21 2.34 -2.79
C ALA A 65 19.74 2.94 -1.47
N GLU A 66 21.02 3.33 -1.44
CA GLU A 66 21.71 3.70 -0.19
C GLU A 66 20.99 4.83 0.56
N ASN A 67 20.48 5.82 -0.17
CA ASN A 67 19.77 6.97 0.38
C ASN A 67 18.35 6.65 0.90
N GLU A 68 17.79 5.48 0.55
CA GLU A 68 16.46 5.04 0.97
C GLU A 68 16.50 3.92 2.03
N ARG A 69 17.66 3.26 2.19
CA ARG A 69 17.81 2.08 3.05
C ARG A 69 17.42 2.36 4.49
N ASP A 70 17.88 3.46 5.08
CA ASP A 70 17.58 3.79 6.48
C ASP A 70 16.08 4.06 6.71
N ARG A 71 15.38 4.59 5.70
CA ARG A 71 13.97 4.99 5.80
C ARG A 71 13.01 3.87 5.47
N TYR A 72 13.28 3.11 4.42
CA TYR A 72 12.36 2.11 3.87
C TYR A 72 12.94 0.70 3.87
N GLY A 73 14.26 0.56 3.80
CA GLY A 73 14.96 -0.72 3.73
C GLY A 73 15.43 -1.28 5.07
N ASP A 74 15.10 -0.68 6.22
CA ASP A 74 15.46 -1.21 7.54
C ASP A 74 14.95 -2.66 7.71
N PRO A 75 15.80 -3.64 8.07
CA PRO A 75 15.38 -5.03 8.20
C PRO A 75 14.16 -5.25 9.11
N GLY A 76 14.09 -4.53 10.23
CA GLY A 76 12.95 -4.61 11.15
C GLY A 76 11.65 -4.03 10.58
N ARG A 77 11.74 -2.99 9.75
CA ARG A 77 10.60 -2.53 8.93
C ARG A 77 10.18 -3.59 7.92
N LEU A 78 11.12 -4.19 7.19
CA LEU A 78 10.83 -5.21 6.19
C LEU A 78 10.16 -6.44 6.80
N GLU A 79 10.64 -6.89 7.96
CA GLU A 79 10.01 -7.96 8.74
C GLU A 79 8.56 -7.63 9.12
N ARG A 80 8.30 -6.40 9.58
CA ARG A 80 6.92 -5.97 9.91
C ARG A 80 6.00 -5.91 8.68
N VAL A 81 6.53 -5.52 7.52
CA VAL A 81 5.75 -5.53 6.27
C VAL A 81 5.41 -6.96 5.88
N TRP A 82 6.38 -7.88 5.94
CA TRP A 82 6.13 -9.29 5.64
C TRP A 82 5.13 -9.93 6.61
N LEU A 83 5.27 -9.66 7.92
CA LEU A 83 4.34 -10.10 8.95
C LEU A 83 2.91 -9.58 8.70
N ALA A 84 2.75 -8.38 8.14
CA ALA A 84 1.43 -7.85 7.82
C ALA A 84 0.73 -8.68 6.73
N PHE A 85 1.46 -9.08 5.68
CA PHE A 85 0.94 -10.00 4.67
C PHE A 85 0.57 -11.35 5.29
N GLU A 86 1.45 -11.95 6.10
CA GLU A 86 1.16 -13.24 6.74
C GLU A 86 -0.01 -13.19 7.74
N THR A 87 -0.20 -12.03 8.39
CA THR A 87 -1.31 -11.86 9.34
C THR A 87 -2.67 -11.91 8.64
N VAL A 88 -2.77 -11.24 7.49
CA VAL A 88 -4.01 -11.16 6.70
C VAL A 88 -4.17 -12.41 5.84
N GLY A 89 -3.19 -12.68 4.97
CA GLY A 89 -3.20 -13.75 3.98
C GLY A 89 -2.86 -15.14 4.53
N GLY A 90 -2.23 -15.25 5.70
CA GLY A 90 -1.80 -16.52 6.27
C GLY A 90 -0.45 -17.02 5.74
N ALA A 91 -0.30 -18.31 5.50
CA ALA A 91 0.96 -18.87 5.00
C ALA A 91 1.19 -18.47 3.53
N PHE A 92 2.38 -17.93 3.23
CA PHE A 92 2.82 -17.66 1.86
C PHE A 92 2.99 -18.96 1.08
N GLU A 93 2.50 -18.98 -0.16
CA GLU A 93 2.58 -20.13 -1.05
C GLU A 93 3.58 -19.90 -2.19
N GLU A 94 3.35 -18.89 -3.03
CA GLU A 94 4.21 -18.54 -4.16
C GLU A 94 3.97 -17.12 -4.71
N VAL A 95 4.88 -16.66 -5.58
CA VAL A 95 4.63 -15.50 -6.45
C VAL A 95 3.88 -15.99 -7.69
N VAL A 96 2.70 -15.41 -7.98
CA VAL A 96 1.83 -15.88 -9.07
C VAL A 96 1.83 -14.96 -10.30
N ASP A 97 2.10 -13.67 -10.14
CA ASP A 97 2.15 -12.70 -11.24
C ASP A 97 3.07 -11.52 -10.92
N THR A 98 3.55 -10.85 -11.97
CA THR A 98 4.30 -9.59 -11.86
C THR A 98 3.87 -8.61 -12.94
N LYS A 99 3.47 -7.40 -12.55
CA LYS A 99 3.09 -6.33 -13.48
C LYS A 99 4.02 -5.14 -13.31
N VAL A 100 4.63 -4.69 -14.40
CA VAL A 100 5.51 -3.52 -14.42
C VAL A 100 4.73 -2.31 -14.93
N ALA A 101 4.81 -1.20 -14.18
CA ALA A 101 4.27 0.09 -14.54
C ALA A 101 5.32 1.19 -14.35
N THR A 102 5.53 2.03 -15.37
CA THR A 102 6.50 3.14 -15.28
C THR A 102 5.97 4.24 -14.37
N THR A 103 6.71 4.57 -13.31
CA THR A 103 6.35 5.64 -12.36
C THR A 103 7.25 6.85 -12.57
N GLY A 104 7.06 7.56 -13.70
CA GLY A 104 7.75 8.82 -14.01
C GLY A 104 9.25 8.82 -13.67
N ASN A 105 9.71 9.83 -12.91
CA ASN A 105 11.11 9.99 -12.52
C ASN A 105 11.52 9.13 -11.30
N GLN A 106 10.60 8.35 -10.71
CA GLN A 106 10.83 7.64 -9.45
C GLN A 106 11.37 6.21 -9.66
N GLY A 107 11.30 5.69 -10.89
CA GLY A 107 11.63 4.32 -11.24
C GLY A 107 10.44 3.57 -11.85
N GLU A 108 10.59 2.26 -11.98
CA GLU A 108 9.51 1.35 -12.35
C GLU A 108 8.85 0.81 -11.09
N MET A 109 7.52 0.87 -11.02
CA MET A 109 6.74 0.17 -10.00
C MET A 109 6.44 -1.23 -10.51
N VAL A 110 6.87 -2.24 -9.77
CA VAL A 110 6.54 -3.62 -10.01
C VAL A 110 5.53 -4.05 -8.95
N THR A 111 4.33 -4.41 -9.39
CA THR A 111 3.35 -5.09 -8.55
C THR A 111 3.63 -6.58 -8.64
N VAL A 112 4.01 -7.18 -7.52
CA VAL A 112 4.24 -8.63 -7.38
C VAL A 112 3.03 -9.22 -6.68
N THR A 113 2.25 -10.05 -7.38
CA THR A 113 1.08 -10.73 -6.79
C THR A 113 1.54 -11.99 -6.09
N LEU A 114 1.23 -12.08 -4.81
CA LEU A 114 1.65 -13.09 -3.86
C LEU A 114 0.44 -13.95 -3.47
N ALA A 115 0.51 -15.26 -3.69
CA ALA A 115 -0.51 -16.19 -3.21
C ALA A 115 -0.27 -16.56 -1.74
N PHE A 116 -1.32 -16.49 -0.95
CA PHE A 116 -1.35 -16.96 0.44
C PHE A 116 -2.57 -17.86 0.72
N ASP A 117 -2.57 -18.56 1.85
CA ASP A 117 -3.62 -19.50 2.24
C ASP A 117 -5.06 -18.94 2.29
N ARG A 118 -5.22 -17.63 2.49
CA ARG A 118 -6.50 -16.90 2.58
C ARG A 118 -6.79 -15.97 1.39
N GLY A 119 -5.93 -15.95 0.38
CA GLY A 119 -6.12 -15.13 -0.82
C GLY A 119 -4.82 -14.52 -1.32
N ASP A 120 -4.94 -13.82 -2.43
CA ASP A 120 -3.81 -13.18 -3.09
C ASP A 120 -3.65 -11.75 -2.57
N HIS A 121 -2.39 -11.30 -2.46
CA HIS A 121 -2.04 -9.96 -2.06
C HIS A 121 -0.97 -9.38 -2.99
N ASP A 122 -1.07 -8.10 -3.30
CA ASP A 122 -0.16 -7.36 -4.15
C ASP A 122 0.90 -6.65 -3.29
N CYS A 123 2.17 -6.92 -3.60
CA CYS A 123 3.32 -6.21 -3.06
C CYS A 123 3.88 -5.26 -4.12
N GLY A 124 3.78 -3.96 -3.87
CA GLY A 124 4.36 -2.94 -4.73
C GLY A 124 5.83 -2.71 -4.39
N VAL A 125 6.72 -2.85 -5.37
CA VAL A 125 8.17 -2.60 -5.25
C VAL A 125 8.56 -1.54 -6.26
N ILE A 126 9.17 -0.44 -5.81
CA ILE A 126 9.70 0.60 -6.69
C ILE A 126 11.18 0.31 -6.94
N VAL A 127 11.56 0.11 -8.19
CA VAL A 127 12.93 -0.17 -8.64
C VAL A 127 13.43 1.01 -9.47
N ASP A 128 14.61 1.54 -9.14
CA ASP A 128 15.22 2.62 -9.92
C ASP A 128 15.98 2.13 -11.16
N GLN A 129 16.53 3.07 -11.93
CA GLN A 129 17.27 2.78 -13.17
C GLN A 129 18.60 2.04 -12.93
N GLN A 130 19.05 1.96 -11.68
CA GLN A 130 20.25 1.25 -11.24
C GLN A 130 19.92 -0.13 -10.67
N SER A 131 18.70 -0.63 -10.91
CA SER A 131 18.19 -1.90 -10.40
C SER A 131 18.23 -1.99 -8.86
N ARG A 132 17.99 -0.86 -8.17
CA ARG A 132 17.92 -0.78 -6.71
C ARG A 132 16.48 -0.56 -6.24
N VAL A 133 16.11 -1.18 -5.13
CA VAL A 133 14.81 -0.97 -4.51
C VAL A 133 14.79 0.39 -3.82
N ARG A 134 13.76 1.21 -4.08
CA ARG A 134 13.55 2.49 -3.40
C ARG A 134 12.48 2.41 -2.33
N ASN A 135 11.46 1.60 -2.55
CA ASN A 135 10.37 1.40 -1.61
C ASN A 135 9.70 0.04 -1.85
N CYS A 136 9.10 -0.51 -0.81
CA CYS A 136 8.19 -1.64 -0.89
C CYS A 136 7.03 -1.51 0.11
N GLY A 137 5.89 -2.10 -0.23
CA GLY A 137 4.74 -2.17 0.67
C GLY A 137 3.53 -2.86 0.06
N ILE A 138 2.46 -2.92 0.85
CA ILE A 138 1.16 -3.45 0.43
C ILE A 138 0.59 -2.54 -0.65
N ALA A 139 0.22 -3.14 -1.78
CA ALA A 139 -0.35 -2.49 -2.94
C ALA A 139 -1.73 -3.07 -3.31
N ASP A 140 -2.36 -3.83 -2.41
CA ASP A 140 -3.74 -4.31 -2.59
C ASP A 140 -4.68 -3.16 -2.96
N GLU A 141 -5.68 -3.47 -3.78
CA GLU A 141 -6.78 -2.54 -4.02
C GLU A 141 -7.62 -2.38 -2.74
N TYR A 142 -8.16 -1.18 -2.53
CA TYR A 142 -9.02 -0.92 -1.39
C TYR A 142 -10.31 -1.75 -1.49
N GLU A 143 -10.58 -2.50 -0.43
CA GLU A 143 -11.86 -3.15 -0.21
C GLU A 143 -12.49 -2.64 1.09
N ARG A 144 -13.81 -2.41 1.06
CA ARG A 144 -14.55 -2.03 2.26
C ARG A 144 -14.44 -3.14 3.31
N PRO A 145 -14.12 -2.82 4.58
CA PRO A 145 -13.94 -3.83 5.61
C PRO A 145 -15.22 -4.64 5.89
N ALA A 146 -15.07 -5.95 6.11
CA ALA A 146 -16.18 -6.87 6.34
C ALA A 146 -17.02 -6.59 7.61
N TYR A 147 -16.51 -5.79 8.56
CA TYR A 147 -17.26 -5.40 9.76
C TYR A 147 -18.22 -4.22 9.52
N VAL A 148 -18.22 -3.62 8.33
CA VAL A 148 -19.11 -2.53 7.95
C VAL A 148 -20.39 -3.09 7.36
N ASP A 149 -21.55 -2.71 7.92
CA ASP A 149 -22.84 -2.91 7.26
C ASP A 149 -23.28 -1.60 6.61
N PRO A 150 -23.23 -1.48 5.27
CA PRO A 150 -23.54 -0.24 4.57
C PRO A 150 -25.02 0.17 4.68
N ASN A 151 -25.91 -0.71 5.14
CA ASN A 151 -27.32 -0.39 5.32
C ASN A 151 -27.64 0.09 6.76
N ALA A 152 -26.67 0.00 7.68
CA ALA A 152 -26.86 0.35 9.09
C ALA A 152 -26.66 1.85 9.38
N PHE A 153 -26.24 2.63 8.39
CA PHE A 153 -25.94 4.06 8.55
C PHE A 153 -26.16 4.83 7.24
N GLY A 154 -26.24 6.15 7.35
CA GLY A 154 -26.18 7.08 6.23
C GLY A 154 -24.99 8.00 6.35
N GLU A 155 -24.46 8.46 5.21
CA GLU A 155 -23.43 9.48 5.16
C GLU A 155 -23.96 10.79 4.59
N LYS A 156 -23.46 11.91 5.10
CA LYS A 156 -23.79 13.24 4.63
C LYS A 156 -22.57 14.13 4.61
N ASP A 157 -22.35 14.79 3.48
CA ASP A 157 -21.32 15.82 3.37
C ASP A 157 -21.68 17.04 4.20
N VAL A 158 -20.67 17.56 4.89
CA VAL A 158 -20.73 18.76 5.70
C VAL A 158 -19.55 19.66 5.35
N SER A 159 -19.70 20.93 5.68
CA SER A 159 -18.62 21.92 5.58
C SER A 159 -18.35 22.46 6.98
N LEU A 160 -17.07 22.56 7.31
CA LEU A 160 -16.58 23.24 8.50
C LEU A 160 -16.17 24.66 8.09
N SER A 161 -16.84 25.66 8.66
CA SER A 161 -16.43 27.05 8.52
C SER A 161 -15.38 27.36 9.58
N VAL A 162 -14.13 27.50 9.14
CA VAL A 162 -12.99 27.77 10.01
C VAL A 162 -12.40 29.14 9.62
N PRO A 163 -11.54 29.77 10.44
CA PRO A 163 -10.92 31.02 10.05
C PRO A 163 -10.19 30.91 8.70
N ASP A 164 -10.49 31.84 7.80
CA ASP A 164 -9.87 32.03 6.48
C ASP A 164 -9.98 30.86 5.50
N CYS A 165 -10.77 29.83 5.84
CA CYS A 165 -10.94 28.66 4.98
C CYS A 165 -12.25 27.91 5.27
N SER A 166 -12.58 26.93 4.42
CA SER A 166 -13.62 25.96 4.69
C SER A 166 -13.10 24.56 4.43
N LEU A 167 -13.36 23.65 5.37
CA LEU A 167 -12.91 22.26 5.27
C LEU A 167 -14.11 21.38 4.90
N SER A 168 -13.93 20.55 3.88
CA SER A 168 -14.91 19.51 3.53
C SER A 168 -14.91 18.43 4.61
N GLY A 169 -16.05 17.83 4.88
CA GLY A 169 -16.13 16.67 5.75
C GLY A 169 -17.36 15.83 5.49
N THR A 170 -17.42 14.69 6.16
CA THR A 170 -18.49 13.71 6.03
C THR A 170 -18.89 13.24 7.42
N VAL A 171 -20.20 13.21 7.66
CA VAL A 171 -20.78 12.66 8.87
C VAL A 171 -21.42 11.32 8.54
N ALA A 172 -21.00 10.27 9.24
CA ALA A 172 -21.66 8.97 9.22
C ALA A 172 -22.58 8.86 10.44
N THR A 173 -23.87 8.70 10.22
CA THR A 173 -24.90 8.62 11.27
C THR A 173 -25.60 7.26 11.20
N PRO A 174 -25.71 6.52 12.32
CA PRO A 174 -26.50 5.30 12.38
C PRO A 174 -27.93 5.53 11.87
N ALA A 175 -28.47 4.58 11.10
CA ALA A 175 -29.81 4.70 10.53
C ALA A 175 -30.89 4.63 11.62
N ASP A 176 -30.62 3.83 12.67
CA ASP A 176 -31.50 3.64 13.81
C ASP A 176 -30.88 4.30 15.06
N GLY A 177 -31.54 5.34 15.58
CA GLY A 177 -31.13 6.03 16.80
C GLY A 177 -31.50 7.49 16.80
N GLU A 178 -31.84 8.03 17.98
CA GLU A 178 -31.94 9.47 18.23
C GLU A 178 -31.02 9.80 19.40
N GLY A 179 -30.14 10.79 19.24
CA GLY A 179 -29.22 11.23 20.30
C GLY A 179 -28.11 10.22 20.58
N VAL A 180 -27.50 9.66 19.54
CA VAL A 180 -26.40 8.70 19.66
C VAL A 180 -25.09 9.38 20.10
N PRO A 181 -24.14 8.66 20.74
CA PRO A 181 -22.80 9.20 20.98
C PRO A 181 -22.11 9.56 19.66
N GLY A 182 -21.39 10.68 19.66
CA GLY A 182 -20.66 11.19 18.51
C GLY A 182 -19.15 11.25 18.76
N VAL A 183 -18.36 10.95 17.73
CA VAL A 183 -16.90 11.13 17.74
C VAL A 183 -16.43 11.98 16.56
N VAL A 184 -15.34 12.72 16.75
CA VAL A 184 -14.65 13.43 15.66
C VAL A 184 -13.33 12.73 15.43
N LEU A 185 -13.05 12.37 14.18
CA LEU A 185 -11.77 11.79 13.77
C LEU A 185 -10.82 12.93 13.40
N VAL A 186 -9.75 13.07 14.17
CA VAL A 186 -8.76 14.15 14.06
C VAL A 186 -7.46 13.56 13.53
N HIS A 187 -6.91 14.17 12.49
CA HIS A 187 -5.68 13.72 11.84
C HIS A 187 -4.45 13.91 12.72
N ASP A 188 -3.38 13.25 12.31
CA ASP A 188 -2.05 13.47 12.85
C ASP A 188 -1.31 14.57 12.04
N ASP A 189 0.01 14.54 12.06
CA ASP A 189 0.88 15.44 11.30
C ASP A 189 0.72 15.36 9.78
N GLY A 190 0.98 16.50 9.12
CA GLY A 190 0.99 16.67 7.67
C GLY A 190 -0.39 16.66 6.97
N PRO A 191 -0.43 16.97 5.66
CA PRO A 191 -1.66 17.04 4.89
C PRO A 191 -2.35 15.67 4.76
N MET A 192 -3.62 15.60 5.16
CA MET A 192 -4.48 14.43 5.06
C MET A 192 -5.92 14.78 4.70
N THR A 193 -6.54 13.97 3.83
CA THR A 193 -7.98 14.08 3.51
C THR A 193 -8.85 13.42 4.57
N ALA A 194 -10.16 13.67 4.53
CA ALA A 194 -11.16 13.08 5.44
C ALA A 194 -11.12 11.55 5.50
N ASP A 195 -10.85 10.90 4.37
CA ASP A 195 -10.82 9.43 4.29
C ASP A 195 -9.45 8.83 4.64
N THR A 196 -8.38 9.65 4.68
CA THR A 196 -7.01 9.24 5.03
C THR A 196 -6.51 7.99 4.27
N PRO A 197 -6.53 7.96 2.93
CA PRO A 197 -6.11 6.79 2.17
C PRO A 197 -4.63 6.48 2.42
N ARG A 198 -4.33 5.23 2.79
CA ARG A 198 -2.96 4.69 2.89
C ARG A 198 -2.91 3.26 2.38
N GLY A 199 -2.26 3.06 1.24
CA GLY A 199 -2.25 1.77 0.56
C GLY A 199 -3.68 1.29 0.30
N ALA A 200 -3.96 0.06 0.70
CA ALA A 200 -5.27 -0.59 0.57
C ALA A 200 -6.31 -0.19 1.63
N THR A 201 -6.09 0.90 2.38
CA THR A 201 -6.98 1.31 3.47
C THR A 201 -7.46 2.74 3.29
N ARG A 202 -8.66 3.02 3.80
CA ARG A 202 -9.20 4.37 3.98
C ARG A 202 -9.48 4.57 5.47
N THR A 203 -8.41 4.66 6.26
CA THR A 203 -8.45 4.42 7.71
C THR A 203 -9.58 5.14 8.44
N PHE A 204 -9.81 6.43 8.19
CA PHE A 204 -10.88 7.21 8.82
C PHE A 204 -12.26 6.91 8.25
N ALA A 205 -12.38 6.60 6.96
CA ALA A 205 -13.65 6.14 6.41
C ALA A 205 -14.03 4.77 7.01
N ASP A 206 -13.10 3.82 7.01
CA ASP A 206 -13.26 2.48 7.56
C ASP A 206 -13.70 2.52 9.02
N LEU A 207 -13.05 3.36 9.83
CA LEU A 207 -13.39 3.56 11.22
C LEU A 207 -14.76 4.24 11.39
N ALA A 208 -15.04 5.29 10.61
CA ALA A 208 -16.32 6.01 10.68
C ALA A 208 -17.51 5.11 10.34
N GLU A 209 -17.41 4.37 9.23
CA GLU A 209 -18.45 3.42 8.79
C GLU A 209 -18.62 2.27 9.80
N GLY A 210 -17.51 1.75 10.36
CA GLY A 210 -17.54 0.70 11.38
C GLY A 210 -18.08 1.15 12.74
N LEU A 211 -17.91 2.42 13.10
CA LEU A 211 -18.50 3.04 14.28
C LEU A 211 -20.00 3.28 14.09
N ALA A 212 -20.39 3.78 12.91
CA ALA A 212 -21.80 4.01 12.58
C ALA A 212 -22.58 2.68 12.54
N THR A 213 -21.99 1.62 11.98
CA THR A 213 -22.52 0.24 12.05
C THR A 213 -22.78 -0.21 13.50
N ARG A 214 -22.04 0.33 14.46
CA ARG A 214 -22.15 0.01 15.91
C ARG A 214 -22.92 1.06 16.71
N GLY A 215 -23.67 1.95 16.05
CA GLY A 215 -24.52 2.93 16.72
C GLY A 215 -23.78 4.18 17.25
N VAL A 216 -22.61 4.52 16.68
CA VAL A 216 -21.84 5.71 17.04
C VAL A 216 -21.73 6.62 15.82
N ALA A 217 -22.23 7.85 15.93
CA ALA A 217 -22.05 8.85 14.87
C ALA A 217 -20.59 9.31 14.81
N SER A 218 -20.10 9.64 13.62
CA SER A 218 -18.74 10.15 13.47
C SER A 218 -18.66 11.26 12.43
N LEU A 219 -17.74 12.21 12.65
CA LEU A 219 -17.38 13.23 11.67
C LEU A 219 -15.90 13.11 11.34
N ARG A 220 -15.62 12.99 10.04
CA ARG A 220 -14.28 13.10 9.44
C ARG A 220 -14.24 14.31 8.51
N TYR A 221 -13.10 14.96 8.37
CA TYR A 221 -12.95 16.19 7.59
C TYR A 221 -11.58 16.26 6.92
N ASP A 222 -11.40 17.08 5.89
CA ASP A 222 -10.08 17.34 5.32
C ASP A 222 -9.27 18.20 6.28
N LYS A 223 -8.01 17.86 6.51
CA LYS A 223 -7.14 18.69 7.32
C LYS A 223 -6.87 20.02 6.60
N ARG A 224 -6.71 21.08 7.37
CA ARG A 224 -6.50 22.43 6.84
C ARG A 224 -5.34 22.57 5.86
N ASP A 225 -4.20 21.99 6.15
CA ASP A 225 -3.02 22.03 5.27
C ASP A 225 -3.16 21.14 4.03
N THR A 226 -4.29 20.44 3.88
CA THR A 226 -4.72 19.79 2.63
C THR A 226 -5.65 20.68 1.80
N ALA A 227 -6.57 21.36 2.48
CA ALA A 227 -7.60 22.19 1.83
C ALA A 227 -7.16 23.64 1.57
N CYS A 228 -6.16 24.13 2.31
CA CYS A 228 -5.77 25.53 2.39
C CYS A 228 -4.25 25.66 2.52
N GLU A 229 -3.70 26.80 2.09
CA GLU A 229 -2.32 27.17 2.41
C GLU A 229 -2.23 27.68 3.86
N VAL A 230 -1.22 27.21 4.60
CA VAL A 230 -0.92 27.68 5.96
C VAL A 230 0.49 28.24 5.95
N ALA A 231 0.64 29.51 6.34
CA ALA A 231 1.95 30.14 6.41
C ALA A 231 2.81 29.48 7.50
N LEU A 232 4.13 29.37 7.27
CA LEU A 232 5.03 28.66 8.18
C LEU A 232 5.10 29.30 9.58
N ASP A 233 4.95 30.62 9.68
CA ASP A 233 4.90 31.36 10.94
C ASP A 233 3.56 31.20 11.68
N GLU A 234 2.53 30.69 11.01
CA GLU A 234 1.24 30.33 11.59
C GLU A 234 1.09 28.82 11.84
N TYR A 235 2.04 27.98 11.43
CA TYR A 235 1.97 26.52 11.55
C TYR A 235 2.18 26.07 13.01
N THR A 236 1.14 26.19 13.83
CA THR A 236 1.10 25.73 15.22
C THR A 236 0.10 24.59 15.38
N LEU A 237 0.30 23.75 16.40
CA LEU A 237 -0.61 22.63 16.71
C LEU A 237 -2.06 23.11 16.87
N ASP A 238 -2.25 24.24 17.55
CA ASP A 238 -3.58 24.79 17.76
C ASP A 238 -4.22 25.16 16.41
N ARG A 239 -3.46 25.87 15.58
CA ARG A 239 -3.91 26.42 14.29
C ARG A 239 -4.22 25.35 13.25
N VAL A 240 -3.46 24.25 13.22
CA VAL A 240 -3.56 23.22 12.17
C VAL A 240 -4.31 21.97 12.63
N THR A 241 -4.71 21.89 13.91
CA THR A 241 -5.37 20.70 14.45
C THR A 241 -6.42 21.02 15.50
N VAL A 242 -6.07 21.65 16.62
CA VAL A 242 -6.97 21.77 17.79
C VAL A 242 -8.20 22.64 17.49
N ASP A 243 -8.00 23.81 16.88
CA ASP A 243 -9.07 24.76 16.61
C ASP A 243 -10.09 24.18 15.62
N ASP A 244 -9.62 23.51 14.57
CA ASP A 244 -10.48 22.89 13.56
C ASP A 244 -11.24 21.68 14.13
N ALA A 245 -10.61 20.91 15.02
CA ALA A 245 -11.27 19.81 15.74
C ALA A 245 -12.39 20.33 16.66
N ALA A 246 -12.20 21.48 17.32
CA ALA A 246 -13.25 22.10 18.12
C ALA A 246 -14.46 22.52 17.25
N VAL A 247 -14.20 23.10 16.07
CA VAL A 247 -15.26 23.43 15.10
C VAL A 247 -15.99 22.18 14.61
N ALA A 248 -15.25 21.09 14.34
CA ALA A 248 -15.82 19.81 13.94
C ALA A 248 -16.76 19.23 15.03
N ILE A 249 -16.38 19.33 16.31
CA ILE A 249 -17.23 18.89 17.43
C ILE A 249 -18.55 19.66 17.44
N GLU A 250 -18.50 20.99 17.35
CA GLU A 250 -19.73 21.81 17.31
C GLU A 250 -20.55 21.52 16.05
N ARG A 251 -19.90 21.26 14.91
CA ARG A 251 -20.61 20.87 13.68
C ARG A 251 -21.36 19.55 13.83
N LEU A 252 -20.72 18.53 14.42
CA LEU A 252 -21.31 17.21 14.64
C LEU A 252 -22.51 17.30 15.59
N ARG A 253 -22.41 18.08 16.67
CA ARG A 253 -23.54 18.33 17.60
C ARG A 253 -24.75 18.98 16.93
N ALA A 254 -24.53 19.73 15.85
CA ALA A 254 -25.58 20.40 15.09
C ALA A 254 -26.15 19.55 13.95
N VAL A 255 -25.75 18.27 13.81
CA VAL A 255 -26.37 17.33 12.88
C VAL A 255 -27.54 16.64 13.59
N ASP A 256 -28.67 16.54 12.89
CA ASP A 256 -29.84 15.80 13.38
C ASP A 256 -29.55 14.28 13.43
N GLY A 257 -29.88 13.64 14.55
CA GLY A 257 -29.61 12.22 14.84
C GLY A 257 -29.14 12.02 16.28
#